data_AF-A0A7V6G0Q1-F1
#
_entry.id   AF-A0A7V6G0Q1-F1
#
_cell.length_a   1.000
_cell.length_b   1.000
_cell.length_c   1.000
_cell.angle_alpha   90.00
_cell.angle_beta   90.00
_cell.angle_gamma   90.00
#
_symmetry.space_group_name_H-M   'P 1'
#
loop_
_entity.id
_entity.type
_entity.pdbx_description
1 polymer ?
#
loop_
_entity_poly.entity_id
_entity_poly.type
_entity_poly.pdbx_seq_one_letter_code
_entity_poly.pdbx_strand_id
1 'polypeptide(L)'
;MFKNKNQSILDTSAKLFLLYLFSKGLFFIIYRIIYIVVENTKDEEVEKINNKNIRTDLAIEAREMIHEEIPGVIINQEAKDNIKITRVQIEKKAGEKIMGKPIGNYITLEIPKIRDQGEEFKEEVAKVMAIELREIVKDGINKDATTLVVGLGNWNITPDALGPKVISRLMVTRHLLENIPDMVDEELTPVCAVAPGVLGLTGIETGEIIKGVVEKVKPDQVIAIDALASRRMERVNTTIQIADTGISPGSGVGNKRKALNKETLGVPVIAIGVPTVVDATTLANDTIDLMLDAMIEESAKGKEFYNMLKEINREEKHLLIKQILHPYVGDLMVTPKEVDLIINDISVVVANGLNIALHPGIDLSDVNRYVN
;
A
#
# COMPACT_ATOMS: atom_id res chain seq x y z
N MET A 1 9.07 23.97 54.64
CA MET A 1 10.38 23.29 54.63
C MET A 1 10.32 21.85 54.06
N PHE A 2 9.42 21.54 53.11
CA PHE A 2 9.22 20.16 52.60
C PHE A 2 9.26 19.99 51.06
N LYS A 3 9.67 21.01 50.29
CA LYS A 3 9.74 20.92 48.81
C LYS A 3 11.09 20.51 48.23
N ASN A 4 12.17 20.40 49.03
CA ASN A 4 13.54 20.21 48.49
C ASN A 4 14.12 18.77 48.55
N LYS A 5 13.41 17.77 49.08
CA LYS A 5 13.98 16.40 49.16
C LYS A 5 13.76 15.54 47.92
N ASN A 6 12.62 15.64 47.23
CA ASN A 6 12.31 14.77 46.09
C ASN A 6 13.10 15.10 44.82
N GLN A 7 13.49 16.36 44.63
CA GLN A 7 14.28 16.79 43.47
C GLN A 7 15.72 16.28 43.52
N SER A 8 16.30 16.11 44.73
CA SER A 8 17.65 15.56 44.90
C SER A 8 17.74 14.05 44.62
N ILE A 9 16.64 13.30 44.82
CA ILE A 9 16.61 11.85 44.64
C ILE A 9 16.47 11.49 43.15
N LEU A 10 15.68 12.26 42.39
CA LEU A 10 15.59 12.12 40.92
C LEU A 10 16.95 12.42 40.25
N ASP A 11 17.65 13.44 40.73
CA ASP A 11 18.96 13.84 40.19
C ASP A 11 20.09 12.82 40.50
N THR A 12 19.97 12.11 41.62
CA THR A 12 20.91 11.03 42.00
C THR A 12 20.65 9.74 41.21
N SER A 13 19.37 9.42 40.98
CA SER A 13 18.94 8.27 40.17
C SER A 13 19.36 8.40 38.70
N ALA A 14 19.20 9.61 38.14
CA ALA A 14 19.63 9.92 36.78
C ALA A 14 21.15 9.80 36.62
N LYS A 15 21.92 10.27 37.61
CA LYS A 15 23.39 10.13 37.63
C LYS A 15 23.85 8.69 37.71
N LEU A 16 23.18 7.83 38.51
CA LEU A 16 23.49 6.40 38.56
C LEU A 16 23.15 5.68 37.25
N PHE A 17 22.04 6.04 36.60
CA PHE A 17 21.65 5.47 35.31
C PHE A 17 22.62 5.86 34.20
N LEU A 18 23.06 7.12 34.17
CA LEU A 18 24.12 7.59 33.28
C LEU A 18 25.44 6.83 33.54
N LEU A 19 25.86 6.66 34.80
CA LEU A 19 27.07 5.89 35.14
C LEU A 19 26.98 4.42 34.68
N TYR A 20 25.80 3.81 34.81
CA TYR A 20 25.53 2.45 34.34
C TYR A 20 25.66 2.34 32.81
N LEU A 21 25.13 3.31 32.07
CA LEU A 21 25.25 3.38 30.61
C LEU A 21 26.69 3.64 30.15
N PHE A 22 27.45 4.43 30.91
CA PHE A 22 28.91 4.60 30.72
C PHE A 22 29.65 3.26 30.86
N SER A 23 29.31 2.44 31.87
CA SER A 23 29.96 1.14 32.09
C SER A 23 29.69 0.10 31.00
N LYS A 24 28.64 0.31 30.19
CA LYS A 24 28.21 -0.60 29.10
C LYS A 24 28.69 -0.17 27.70
N GLY A 25 29.49 0.89 27.58
CA GLY A 25 29.97 1.41 26.30
C GLY A 25 28.90 2.10 25.44
N LEU A 26 27.71 2.38 26.00
CA LEU A 26 26.59 3.00 25.29
C LEU A 26 26.70 4.54 25.18
N PHE A 27 27.77 5.11 25.72
CA PHE A 27 28.02 6.55 25.80
C PHE A 27 27.92 7.24 24.43
N PHE A 28 28.47 6.61 23.38
CA PHE A 28 28.47 7.18 22.04
C PHE A 28 27.06 7.31 21.46
N ILE A 29 26.16 6.38 21.76
CA ILE A 29 24.79 6.38 21.25
C ILE A 29 23.98 7.47 21.95
N ILE A 30 24.11 7.58 23.27
CA ILE A 30 23.37 8.56 24.07
C ILE A 30 23.88 9.97 23.81
N TYR A 31 25.20 10.16 23.73
CA TYR A 31 25.79 11.45 23.38
C TYR A 31 25.32 11.91 21.99
N ARG A 32 25.23 10.99 21.02
CA ARG A 32 24.76 11.30 19.67
C ARG A 32 23.26 11.58 19.63
N ILE A 33 22.43 10.89 20.42
CA ILE A 33 21.00 11.19 20.57
C ILE A 33 20.81 12.57 21.22
N ILE A 34 21.51 12.86 22.31
CA ILE A 34 21.44 14.16 23.00
C ILE A 34 21.95 15.28 22.08
N TYR A 35 23.03 15.06 21.35
CA TYR A 35 23.58 16.03 20.40
C TYR A 35 22.58 16.32 19.26
N ILE A 36 21.93 15.29 18.69
CA ILE A 36 20.88 15.43 17.68
C ILE A 36 19.66 16.18 18.24
N VAL A 37 19.26 15.89 19.49
CA VAL A 37 18.12 16.57 20.13
C VAL A 37 18.44 18.02 20.46
N VAL A 38 19.69 18.34 20.83
CA VAL A 38 20.10 19.69 21.22
C VAL A 38 20.44 20.57 20.01
N GLU A 39 21.06 20.07 18.95
CA GLU A 39 21.30 20.85 17.72
C GLU A 39 20.00 21.22 16.99
N ASN A 40 18.96 20.37 17.05
CA ASN A 40 17.68 20.66 16.39
C ASN A 40 16.79 21.69 17.12
N THR A 41 17.28 22.33 18.19
CA THR A 41 16.53 23.35 18.96
C THR A 41 17.01 24.77 18.77
N LYS A 42 17.97 25.02 17.88
CA LYS A 42 18.40 26.38 17.52
C LYS A 42 18.57 26.47 16.00
N ASP A 43 17.79 27.38 15.44
CA ASP A 43 17.67 27.74 14.01
C ASP A 43 16.70 26.88 13.19
N GLU A 44 15.93 27.56 12.32
CA GLU A 44 14.90 27.07 11.38
C GLU A 44 13.42 27.08 11.84
N GLU A 45 12.89 28.27 12.12
CA GLU A 45 11.43 28.52 12.21
C GLU A 45 10.79 29.06 10.92
N VAL A 46 11.49 29.09 9.77
CA VAL A 46 10.92 29.64 8.51
C VAL A 46 10.99 28.69 7.30
N GLU A 47 11.61 27.50 7.42
CA GLU A 47 11.77 26.56 6.28
C GLU A 47 11.04 25.21 6.42
N LYS A 48 10.25 25.01 7.49
CA LYS A 48 9.67 23.70 7.88
C LYS A 48 8.40 23.23 7.15
N ILE A 49 7.92 23.94 6.12
CA ILE A 49 6.66 23.55 5.42
C ILE A 49 6.91 22.80 4.09
N ASN A 50 8.12 22.83 3.50
CA ASN A 50 8.28 22.48 2.09
C ASN A 50 8.89 21.12 1.73
N ASN A 51 9.06 20.15 2.65
CA ASN A 51 9.55 18.83 2.23
C ASN A 51 9.09 17.62 3.07
N LYS A 52 7.81 17.58 3.49
CA LYS A 52 7.18 16.31 3.89
C LYS A 52 6.91 15.48 2.63
N ASN A 53 7.92 14.80 2.11
CA ASN A 53 7.77 13.89 1.00
C ASN A 53 7.20 12.56 1.53
N ILE A 54 5.88 12.51 1.71
CA ILE A 54 5.16 11.35 2.25
C ILE A 54 5.27 10.20 1.24
N ARG A 55 6.08 9.18 1.57
CA ARG A 55 6.29 8.00 0.71
C ARG A 55 5.43 6.83 1.16
N THR A 56 4.21 6.74 0.65
CA THR A 56 3.30 5.59 0.82
C THR A 56 2.71 5.19 -0.53
N ASP A 57 2.41 3.90 -0.70
CA ASP A 57 1.66 3.40 -1.86
C ASP A 57 0.14 3.60 -1.69
N LEU A 58 -0.36 3.77 -0.45
CA LEU A 58 -1.79 3.91 -0.15
C LEU A 58 -2.24 5.36 0.04
N ALA A 59 -3.34 5.75 -0.61
CA ALA A 59 -3.93 7.10 -0.47
C ALA A 59 -4.48 7.35 0.94
N ILE A 60 -5.06 6.32 1.58
CA ILE A 60 -5.58 6.44 2.95
C ILE A 60 -4.47 6.71 3.98
N GLU A 61 -3.28 6.13 3.79
CA GLU A 61 -2.15 6.38 4.70
C GLU A 61 -1.60 7.80 4.55
N ALA A 62 -1.53 8.32 3.32
CA ALA A 62 -1.13 9.70 3.09
C ALA A 62 -2.08 10.67 3.79
N ARG A 63 -3.38 10.33 3.80
CA ARG A 63 -4.41 11.09 4.50
C ARG A 63 -4.26 11.03 6.02
N GLU A 64 -4.07 9.84 6.60
CA GLU A 64 -3.97 9.65 8.06
C GLU A 64 -2.82 10.43 8.70
N MET A 65 -1.77 10.71 7.93
CA MET A 65 -0.66 11.54 8.39
C MET A 65 -1.00 13.04 8.48
N ILE A 66 -2.19 13.43 8.02
CA ILE A 66 -2.65 14.82 7.97
C ILE A 66 -3.92 14.91 8.80
N HIS A 67 -3.88 15.64 9.91
CA HIS A 67 -5.01 15.71 10.85
C HIS A 67 -6.10 16.72 10.44
N GLU A 68 -5.84 17.60 9.48
CA GLU A 68 -6.75 18.69 9.07
C GLU A 68 -7.49 18.38 7.76
N GLU A 69 -8.60 19.06 7.46
CA GLU A 69 -9.23 18.99 6.13
C GLU A 69 -8.25 19.42 5.04
N ILE A 70 -8.14 18.62 3.97
CA ILE A 70 -7.21 18.89 2.88
C ILE A 70 -7.98 19.58 1.75
N PRO A 71 -7.64 20.82 1.39
CA PRO A 71 -8.31 21.53 0.30
C PRO A 71 -8.21 20.76 -1.03
N GLY A 72 -9.37 20.47 -1.64
CA GLY A 72 -9.43 19.76 -2.92
C GLY A 72 -9.31 18.24 -2.81
N VAL A 73 -9.56 17.67 -1.63
CA VAL A 73 -9.71 16.23 -1.42
C VAL A 73 -11.11 15.96 -0.86
N ILE A 74 -11.88 15.13 -1.55
CA ILE A 74 -13.22 14.67 -1.12
C ILE A 74 -13.09 13.24 -0.61
N ILE A 75 -13.72 12.95 0.53
CA ILE A 75 -13.67 11.63 1.15
C ILE A 75 -15.09 11.15 1.44
N ASN A 76 -15.36 9.90 1.04
CA ASN A 76 -16.58 9.20 1.40
C ASN A 76 -16.21 7.84 2.00
N GLN A 77 -16.88 7.47 3.09
CA GLN A 77 -16.68 6.19 3.76
C GLN A 77 -18.00 5.45 3.89
N GLU A 78 -17.94 4.16 3.60
CA GLU A 78 -19.07 3.24 3.67
C GLU A 78 -18.59 1.95 4.32
N ALA A 79 -19.47 1.29 5.06
CA ALA A 79 -19.21 -0.03 5.62
C ALA A 79 -20.31 -0.98 5.12
N LYS A 80 -19.91 -2.08 4.50
CA LYS A 80 -20.79 -3.10 3.96
C LYS A 80 -20.25 -4.48 4.31
N ASP A 81 -21.02 -5.28 5.04
CA ASP A 81 -20.73 -6.69 5.31
C ASP A 81 -19.27 -6.97 5.75
N ASN A 82 -18.78 -6.26 6.78
CA ASN A 82 -17.38 -6.31 7.27
C ASN A 82 -16.29 -5.76 6.33
N ILE A 83 -16.67 -5.17 5.20
CA ILE A 83 -15.77 -4.47 4.28
C ILE A 83 -15.94 -2.97 4.52
N LYS A 84 -14.86 -2.29 4.85
CA LYS A 84 -14.86 -0.82 4.94
C LYS A 84 -14.33 -0.25 3.63
N ILE A 85 -15.16 0.54 2.96
CA ILE A 85 -14.89 1.16 1.68
C ILE A 85 -14.58 2.64 1.94
N THR A 86 -13.39 3.09 1.56
CA THR A 86 -13.01 4.50 1.62
C THR A 86 -12.74 4.98 0.20
N ARG A 87 -13.49 5.98 -0.25
CA ARG A 87 -13.35 6.64 -1.56
C ARG A 87 -12.72 8.00 -1.33
N VAL A 88 -11.58 8.24 -1.98
CA VAL A 88 -10.82 9.49 -1.90
C VAL A 88 -10.68 10.05 -3.32
N GLN A 89 -11.19 11.25 -3.53
CA GLN A 89 -11.06 11.97 -4.79
C GLN A 89 -10.17 13.18 -4.59
N ILE A 90 -9.06 13.24 -5.33
CA ILE A 90 -8.13 14.38 -5.34
C ILE A 90 -8.46 15.21 -6.59
N GLU A 91 -9.03 16.41 -6.41
CA GLU A 91 -9.52 17.24 -7.52
C GLU A 91 -8.57 18.38 -7.89
N LYS A 92 -7.70 18.81 -6.97
CA LYS A 92 -6.87 20.02 -7.12
C LYS A 92 -5.39 19.74 -6.87
N LYS A 93 -4.54 20.51 -7.54
CA LYS A 93 -3.06 20.47 -7.35
C LYS A 93 -2.63 20.69 -5.90
N ALA A 94 -3.39 21.45 -5.12
CA ALA A 94 -3.15 21.62 -3.69
C ALA A 94 -3.26 20.27 -2.95
N GLY A 95 -4.32 19.51 -3.22
CA GLY A 95 -4.52 18.16 -2.71
C GLY A 95 -3.42 17.22 -3.16
N GLU A 96 -3.04 17.23 -4.44
CA GLU A 96 -1.92 16.43 -4.96
C GLU A 96 -0.60 16.71 -4.23
N LYS A 97 -0.24 17.99 -4.05
CA LYS A 97 0.99 18.39 -3.36
C LYS A 97 1.00 17.96 -1.90
N ILE A 98 -0.14 18.09 -1.22
CA ILE A 98 -0.29 17.76 0.20
C ILE A 98 -0.31 16.23 0.41
N MET A 99 -1.05 15.51 -0.43
CA MET A 99 -1.21 14.05 -0.37
C MET A 99 0.00 13.30 -0.92
N GLY A 100 0.83 13.92 -1.76
CA GLY A 100 1.91 13.24 -2.47
C GLY A 100 1.39 12.19 -3.47
N LYS A 101 0.15 12.33 -3.93
CA LYS A 101 -0.55 11.41 -4.83
C LYS A 101 -1.16 12.18 -5.99
N PRO A 102 -1.08 11.69 -7.24
CA PRO A 102 -1.66 12.38 -8.40
C PRO A 102 -3.16 12.66 -8.23
N ILE A 103 -3.63 13.71 -8.90
CA ILE A 103 -5.07 14.02 -9.05
C ILE A 103 -5.79 12.82 -9.67
N GLY A 104 -6.90 12.41 -9.08
CA GLY A 104 -7.69 11.26 -9.51
C GLY A 104 -8.49 10.64 -8.38
N ASN A 105 -9.02 9.45 -8.64
CA ASN A 105 -9.88 8.69 -7.76
C ASN A 105 -9.13 7.49 -7.16
N TYR A 106 -9.31 7.28 -5.86
CA TYR A 106 -8.73 6.19 -5.10
C TYR A 106 -9.80 5.53 -4.26
N ILE A 107 -9.97 4.23 -4.39
CA ILE A 107 -10.91 3.44 -3.59
C ILE A 107 -10.10 2.42 -2.80
N THR A 108 -10.32 2.37 -1.49
CA THR A 108 -9.65 1.44 -0.58
C THR A 108 -10.70 0.54 0.06
N LEU A 109 -10.55 -0.76 -0.13
CA LEU A 109 -11.32 -1.80 0.54
C LEU A 109 -10.48 -2.35 1.69
N GLU A 110 -10.89 -2.09 2.93
CA GLU A 110 -10.32 -2.67 4.14
C GLU A 110 -11.14 -3.92 4.51
N ILE A 111 -10.50 -5.08 4.42
CA ILE A 111 -11.06 -6.42 4.50
C ILE A 111 -10.29 -7.19 5.59
N PRO A 112 -10.64 -6.99 6.88
CA PRO A 112 -9.93 -7.65 7.97
C PRO A 112 -10.16 -9.16 7.94
N LYS A 113 -9.07 -9.94 8.06
CA LYS A 113 -9.09 -11.40 8.21
C LYS A 113 -9.80 -12.14 7.07
N ILE A 114 -9.49 -11.81 5.82
CA ILE A 114 -10.11 -12.42 4.62
C ILE A 114 -10.12 -13.95 4.62
N ARG A 115 -9.10 -14.58 5.20
CA ARG A 115 -8.95 -16.03 5.28
C ARG A 115 -9.86 -16.69 6.31
N ASP A 116 -10.17 -15.99 7.40
CA ASP A 116 -10.94 -16.55 8.52
C ASP A 116 -12.45 -16.57 8.24
N GLN A 117 -12.92 -15.83 7.23
CA GLN A 117 -14.34 -15.60 6.96
C GLN A 117 -14.94 -16.54 5.89
N GLY A 118 -14.16 -17.49 5.36
CA GLY A 118 -14.66 -18.50 4.42
C GLY A 118 -14.85 -18.01 2.98
N GLU A 119 -15.37 -18.88 2.11
CA GLU A 119 -15.43 -18.64 0.66
C GLU A 119 -16.56 -17.67 0.27
N GLU A 120 -17.73 -17.74 0.94
CA GLU A 120 -18.84 -16.81 0.71
C GLU A 120 -18.43 -15.35 0.92
N PHE A 121 -17.60 -15.10 1.95
CA PHE A 121 -17.08 -13.75 2.19
C PHE A 121 -16.14 -13.29 1.08
N LYS A 122 -15.27 -14.17 0.57
CA LYS A 122 -14.40 -13.84 -0.57
C LYS A 122 -15.19 -13.49 -1.83
N GLU A 123 -16.29 -14.19 -2.08
CA GLU A 123 -17.20 -13.86 -3.18
C GLU A 123 -17.86 -12.49 -2.98
N GLU A 124 -18.29 -12.15 -1.76
CA GLU A 124 -18.86 -10.83 -1.48
C GLU A 124 -17.81 -9.72 -1.64
N VAL A 125 -16.57 -9.93 -1.19
CA VAL A 125 -15.46 -9.00 -1.44
C VAL A 125 -15.23 -8.82 -2.93
N ALA A 126 -15.24 -9.90 -3.72
CA ALA A 126 -15.10 -9.83 -5.17
C ALA A 126 -16.24 -9.02 -5.82
N LYS A 127 -17.49 -9.21 -5.39
CA LYS A 127 -18.66 -8.44 -5.85
C LYS A 127 -18.53 -6.95 -5.51
N VAL A 128 -18.16 -6.63 -4.27
CA VAL A 128 -17.93 -5.24 -3.83
C VAL A 128 -16.81 -4.60 -4.67
N MET A 129 -15.69 -5.30 -4.83
CA MET A 129 -14.59 -4.84 -5.68
C MET A 129 -15.05 -4.60 -7.12
N ALA A 130 -15.87 -5.48 -7.68
CA ALA A 130 -16.37 -5.33 -9.04
C ALA A 130 -17.30 -4.12 -9.22
N ILE A 131 -18.13 -3.82 -8.20
CA ILE A 131 -18.96 -2.61 -8.17
C ILE A 131 -18.06 -1.37 -8.18
N GLU A 132 -17.11 -1.27 -7.24
CA GLU A 132 -16.21 -0.12 -7.14
C GLU A 132 -15.31 0.05 -8.37
N LEU A 133 -14.82 -1.05 -8.93
CA LEU A 133 -14.03 -1.01 -10.16
C LEU A 133 -14.87 -0.48 -11.32
N ARG A 134 -16.12 -0.94 -11.47
CA ARG A 134 -17.03 -0.44 -12.50
C ARG A 134 -17.26 1.05 -12.36
N GLU A 135 -17.43 1.58 -11.15
CA GLU A 135 -17.58 3.02 -10.90
C GLU A 135 -16.41 3.83 -11.45
N ILE A 136 -15.16 3.38 -11.23
CA ILE A 136 -13.96 4.02 -11.78
C ILE A 136 -13.89 3.90 -13.30
N VAL A 137 -14.35 2.77 -13.84
CA VAL A 137 -14.30 2.41 -15.25
C VAL A 137 -15.41 3.08 -16.09
N LYS A 138 -16.46 3.65 -15.46
CA LYS A 138 -17.69 4.14 -16.12
C LYS A 138 -17.45 5.02 -17.34
N ASP A 139 -16.40 5.83 -17.30
CA ASP A 139 -16.03 6.73 -18.38
C ASP A 139 -15.07 6.04 -19.37
N GLY A 140 -15.58 5.17 -20.25
CA GLY A 140 -14.82 4.78 -21.44
C GLY A 140 -14.87 3.32 -21.90
N ILE A 141 -15.65 2.45 -21.26
CA ILE A 141 -15.76 1.04 -21.67
C ILE A 141 -17.17 0.75 -22.18
N ASN A 142 -17.31 0.63 -23.49
CA ASN A 142 -18.43 -0.07 -24.08
C ASN A 142 -18.14 -1.59 -24.10
N LYS A 143 -19.14 -2.38 -24.44
CA LYS A 143 -19.04 -3.85 -24.54
C LYS A 143 -17.89 -4.34 -25.43
N ASP A 144 -17.51 -3.54 -26.43
CA ASP A 144 -16.46 -3.88 -27.40
C ASP A 144 -15.06 -3.38 -26.99
N ALA A 145 -14.93 -2.66 -25.88
CA ALA A 145 -13.67 -2.08 -25.46
C ALA A 145 -12.69 -3.15 -24.99
N THR A 146 -11.52 -3.18 -25.61
CA THR A 146 -10.46 -4.13 -25.30
C THR A 146 -9.72 -3.72 -24.04
N THR A 147 -9.76 -4.58 -23.02
CA THR A 147 -9.02 -4.38 -21.78
C THR A 147 -7.76 -5.23 -21.77
N LEU A 148 -6.61 -4.60 -21.51
CA LEU A 148 -5.36 -5.29 -21.22
C LEU A 148 -5.13 -5.35 -19.70
N VAL A 149 -5.17 -6.54 -19.12
CA VAL A 149 -4.84 -6.74 -17.70
C VAL A 149 -3.37 -7.13 -17.56
N VAL A 150 -2.64 -6.40 -16.73
CA VAL A 150 -1.21 -6.57 -16.52
C VAL A 150 -0.95 -7.01 -15.08
N GLY A 151 -0.41 -8.22 -14.90
CA GLY A 151 0.01 -8.72 -13.58
C GLY A 151 1.48 -8.39 -13.34
N LEU A 152 1.74 -7.34 -12.54
CA LEU A 152 3.08 -6.95 -12.14
C LEU A 152 3.60 -7.83 -11.00
N GLY A 153 4.92 -7.96 -10.94
CA GLY A 153 5.62 -8.64 -9.86
C GLY A 153 6.45 -9.83 -10.29
N ASN A 154 7.19 -10.39 -9.33
CA ASN A 154 8.08 -11.52 -9.51
C ASN A 154 7.47 -12.81 -8.97
N TRP A 155 7.18 -13.75 -9.87
CA TRP A 155 6.70 -15.11 -9.59
C TRP A 155 7.51 -15.89 -8.54
N ASN A 156 8.82 -15.61 -8.46
CA ASN A 156 9.74 -16.31 -7.57
C ASN A 156 9.77 -15.73 -6.14
N ILE A 157 9.11 -14.59 -5.91
CA ILE A 157 9.04 -13.92 -4.62
C ILE A 157 7.58 -13.95 -4.16
N THR A 158 7.26 -14.81 -3.21
CA THR A 158 5.87 -15.06 -2.76
C THR A 158 5.03 -13.80 -2.50
N PRO A 159 5.49 -12.81 -1.70
CA PRO A 159 4.70 -11.60 -1.47
C PRO A 159 4.56 -10.70 -2.70
N ASP A 160 5.40 -10.88 -3.72
CA ASP A 160 5.41 -10.10 -4.97
C ASP A 160 4.72 -10.86 -6.13
N ALA A 161 4.24 -12.09 -5.89
CA ALA A 161 3.66 -12.95 -6.92
C ALA A 161 2.15 -12.71 -7.16
N LEU A 162 1.58 -11.66 -6.57
CA LEU A 162 0.14 -11.39 -6.65
C LEU A 162 -0.35 -11.20 -8.08
N GLY A 163 0.23 -10.25 -8.82
CA GLY A 163 -0.18 -9.94 -10.19
C GLY A 163 -0.17 -11.19 -11.09
N PRO A 164 0.95 -11.91 -11.18
CA PRO A 164 1.02 -13.21 -11.85
C PRO A 164 -0.08 -14.22 -11.47
N LYS A 165 -0.39 -14.36 -10.17
CA LYS A 165 -1.42 -15.30 -9.69
C LYS A 165 -2.84 -14.84 -10.04
N VAL A 166 -3.09 -13.53 -10.11
CA VAL A 166 -4.36 -13.00 -10.59
C VAL A 166 -4.53 -13.31 -12.08
N ILE A 167 -3.48 -13.06 -12.88
CA ILE A 167 -3.50 -13.31 -14.33
C ILE A 167 -3.78 -14.78 -14.63
N SER A 168 -3.23 -15.72 -13.85
CA SER A 168 -3.47 -17.16 -14.05
C SER A 168 -4.91 -17.61 -13.78
N ARG A 169 -5.77 -16.75 -13.25
CA ARG A 169 -7.18 -17.01 -12.90
C ARG A 169 -8.15 -16.09 -13.67
N LEU A 170 -7.61 -15.22 -14.51
CA LEU A 170 -8.40 -14.27 -15.27
C LEU A 170 -9.00 -14.96 -16.49
N MET A 171 -10.26 -14.67 -16.78
CA MET A 171 -10.89 -15.13 -18.02
C MET A 171 -10.37 -14.29 -19.20
N VAL A 172 -9.57 -14.90 -20.08
CA VAL A 172 -8.99 -14.23 -21.25
C VAL A 172 -9.83 -14.54 -22.47
N THR A 173 -10.42 -13.52 -23.09
CA THR A 173 -11.55 -13.70 -24.02
C THR A 173 -11.31 -13.07 -25.39
N ARG A 174 -10.34 -12.15 -25.52
CA ARG A 174 -10.04 -11.45 -26.77
C ARG A 174 -9.83 -12.41 -27.95
N HIS A 175 -9.06 -13.48 -27.73
CA HIS A 175 -8.77 -14.46 -28.77
C HIS A 175 -10.01 -15.30 -29.17
N LEU A 176 -10.97 -15.49 -28.26
CA LEU A 176 -12.21 -16.21 -28.57
C LEU A 176 -13.11 -15.35 -29.46
N LEU A 177 -13.26 -14.06 -29.12
CA LEU A 177 -14.02 -13.09 -29.91
C LEU A 177 -13.42 -12.86 -31.30
N GLU A 178 -12.08 -12.91 -31.44
CA GLU A 178 -11.41 -12.75 -32.74
C GLU A 178 -11.52 -14.00 -33.63
N ASN A 179 -11.50 -15.21 -33.06
CA ASN A 179 -11.39 -16.46 -33.84
C ASN A 179 -12.70 -17.25 -33.98
N ILE A 180 -13.59 -17.18 -32.97
CA ILE A 180 -14.83 -17.96 -32.90
C ILE A 180 -16.03 -17.13 -32.37
N PRO A 181 -16.32 -15.95 -32.96
CA PRO A 181 -17.36 -15.03 -32.46
C PRO A 181 -18.76 -15.67 -32.38
N ASP A 182 -19.09 -16.63 -33.24
CA ASP A 182 -20.42 -17.26 -33.27
C ASP A 182 -20.64 -18.30 -32.15
N MET A 183 -19.60 -18.66 -31.39
CA MET A 183 -19.62 -19.70 -30.36
C MET A 183 -19.47 -19.15 -28.94
N VAL A 184 -19.32 -17.84 -28.81
CA VAL A 184 -19.07 -17.17 -27.53
C VAL A 184 -20.30 -16.39 -27.10
N ASP A 185 -20.52 -16.32 -25.79
CA ASP A 185 -21.60 -15.55 -25.22
C ASP A 185 -21.49 -14.09 -25.68
N GLU A 186 -22.60 -13.52 -26.11
CA GLU A 186 -22.63 -12.12 -26.51
C GLU A 186 -22.17 -11.23 -25.35
N GLU A 187 -22.42 -11.58 -24.08
CA GLU A 187 -22.11 -10.74 -22.92
C GLU A 187 -20.61 -10.69 -22.56
N LEU A 188 -19.77 -11.40 -23.30
CA LEU A 188 -18.31 -11.31 -23.20
C LEU A 188 -17.78 -9.99 -23.76
N THR A 189 -16.72 -9.49 -23.13
CA THR A 189 -15.96 -8.32 -23.56
C THR A 189 -14.54 -8.76 -23.91
N PRO A 190 -13.81 -8.06 -24.80
CA PRO A 190 -12.46 -8.46 -25.19
C PRO A 190 -11.43 -8.17 -24.10
N VAL A 191 -11.00 -9.21 -23.39
CA VAL A 191 -9.97 -9.14 -22.36
C VAL A 191 -8.73 -9.89 -22.82
N CYS A 192 -7.58 -9.24 -22.70
CA CYS A 192 -6.26 -9.84 -22.89
C CYS A 192 -5.40 -9.60 -21.67
N ALA A 193 -4.40 -10.45 -21.45
CA ALA A 193 -3.66 -10.47 -20.21
C ALA A 193 -2.17 -10.73 -20.45
N VAL A 194 -1.32 -10.11 -19.62
CA VAL A 194 0.12 -10.38 -19.61
C VAL A 194 0.68 -10.24 -18.20
N ALA A 195 1.58 -11.14 -17.83
CA ALA A 195 2.44 -10.97 -16.67
C ALA A 195 3.88 -10.91 -17.18
N PRO A 196 4.49 -9.71 -17.27
CA PRO A 196 5.78 -9.51 -17.94
C PRO A 196 6.98 -9.98 -17.11
N GLY A 197 6.79 -10.23 -15.81
CA GLY A 197 7.89 -10.45 -14.87
C GLY A 197 8.65 -9.15 -14.56
N VAL A 198 9.88 -9.32 -14.06
CA VAL A 198 10.74 -8.22 -13.60
C VAL A 198 12.06 -8.19 -14.37
N LEU A 199 12.71 -7.02 -14.38
CA LEU A 199 13.99 -6.78 -15.06
C LEU A 199 15.04 -7.89 -14.82
N GLY A 200 15.16 -8.37 -13.58
CA GLY A 200 16.14 -9.41 -13.23
C GLY A 200 15.88 -10.78 -13.87
N LEU A 201 14.68 -11.01 -14.38
CA LEU A 201 14.31 -12.25 -15.09
C LEU A 201 14.38 -12.09 -16.61
N THR A 202 13.96 -10.93 -17.12
CA THR A 202 13.77 -10.72 -18.56
C THR A 202 14.91 -9.96 -19.23
N GLY A 203 15.67 -9.17 -18.47
CA GLY A 203 16.63 -8.20 -19.00
C GLY A 203 16.00 -6.99 -19.68
N ILE A 204 14.67 -6.86 -19.66
CA ILE A 204 13.90 -5.76 -20.23
C ILE A 204 13.08 -5.11 -19.13
N GLU A 205 13.05 -3.77 -19.09
CA GLU A 205 12.26 -3.07 -18.07
C GLU A 205 10.78 -3.40 -18.26
N THR A 206 10.08 -3.72 -17.16
CA THR A 206 8.67 -4.12 -17.20
C THR A 206 7.78 -3.12 -17.96
N GLY A 207 8.04 -1.82 -17.79
CA GLY A 207 7.32 -0.77 -18.52
C GLY A 207 7.56 -0.76 -20.03
N GLU A 208 8.72 -1.21 -20.51
CA GLU A 208 9.01 -1.33 -21.95
C GLU A 208 8.24 -2.51 -22.57
N ILE A 209 8.17 -3.64 -21.86
CA ILE A 209 7.37 -4.79 -22.29
C ILE A 209 5.90 -4.38 -22.41
N ILE A 210 5.36 -3.75 -21.36
CA ILE A 210 3.96 -3.32 -21.34
C ILE A 210 3.68 -2.31 -22.45
N LYS A 211 4.56 -1.31 -22.63
CA LYS A 211 4.40 -0.33 -23.70
C LYS A 211 4.40 -0.98 -25.08
N GLY A 212 5.31 -1.92 -25.34
CA GLY A 212 5.34 -2.66 -26.61
C GLY A 212 4.06 -3.48 -26.85
N VAL A 213 3.51 -4.10 -25.80
CA VAL A 213 2.21 -4.79 -25.89
C VAL A 213 1.09 -3.79 -26.17
N VAL A 214 1.02 -2.65 -25.46
CA VAL A 214 0.00 -1.61 -25.67
C VAL A 214 0.06 -1.05 -27.08
N GLU A 215 1.24 -0.74 -27.61
CA GLU A 215 1.42 -0.22 -28.98
C GLU A 215 0.94 -1.22 -30.05
N LYS A 216 1.10 -2.52 -29.79
CA LYS A 216 0.72 -3.57 -30.73
C LYS A 216 -0.75 -3.97 -30.62
N VAL A 217 -1.24 -4.14 -29.39
CA VAL A 217 -2.61 -4.58 -29.09
C VAL A 217 -3.60 -3.44 -29.24
N LYS A 218 -3.19 -2.21 -28.93
CA LYS A 218 -4.03 -1.01 -28.87
C LYS A 218 -5.29 -1.23 -28.02
N PRO A 219 -5.14 -1.63 -26.74
CA PRO A 219 -6.28 -1.76 -25.85
C PRO A 219 -6.90 -0.38 -25.58
N ASP A 220 -8.19 -0.34 -25.29
CA ASP A 220 -8.91 0.88 -24.90
C ASP A 220 -8.56 1.30 -23.48
N GLN A 221 -8.13 0.34 -22.64
CA GLN A 221 -7.61 0.60 -21.30
C GLN A 221 -6.66 -0.49 -20.80
N VAL A 222 -5.91 -0.16 -19.76
CA VAL A 222 -5.02 -1.07 -19.04
C VAL A 222 -5.44 -1.17 -17.58
N ILE A 223 -5.52 -2.38 -17.04
CA ILE A 223 -5.64 -2.62 -15.61
C ILE A 223 -4.33 -3.25 -15.11
N ALA A 224 -3.56 -2.53 -14.29
CA ALA A 224 -2.31 -3.01 -13.72
C ALA A 224 -2.52 -3.48 -12.28
N ILE A 225 -2.14 -4.72 -11.98
CA ILE A 225 -2.24 -5.32 -10.65
C ILE A 225 -0.85 -5.47 -10.06
N ASP A 226 -0.63 -4.97 -8.84
CA ASP A 226 0.68 -5.00 -8.19
C ASP A 226 0.60 -5.32 -6.70
N ALA A 227 1.68 -5.89 -6.19
CA ALA A 227 1.91 -5.98 -4.75
C ALA A 227 2.53 -4.66 -4.26
N LEU A 228 1.94 -4.07 -3.23
CA LEU A 228 2.38 -2.80 -2.65
C LEU A 228 3.10 -3.00 -1.31
N ALA A 229 3.78 -1.95 -0.86
CA ALA A 229 4.27 -1.86 0.52
C ALA A 229 3.34 -0.96 1.36
N SER A 230 3.04 -1.41 2.58
CA SER A 230 2.28 -0.65 3.57
C SER A 230 3.20 0.07 4.57
N ARG A 231 2.76 1.20 5.12
CA ARG A 231 3.39 1.87 6.27
C ARG A 231 2.71 1.55 7.60
N ARG A 232 1.77 0.60 7.60
CA ARG A 232 1.08 0.08 8.77
C ARG A 232 0.97 -1.43 8.70
N MET A 233 1.32 -2.11 9.77
CA MET A 233 1.20 -3.57 9.81
C MET A 233 -0.24 -4.08 9.62
N GLU A 234 -1.22 -3.35 10.16
CA GLU A 234 -2.64 -3.74 10.12
C GLU A 234 -3.23 -3.79 8.69
N ARG A 235 -2.60 -3.10 7.73
CA ARG A 235 -3.05 -3.01 6.33
C ARG A 235 -2.45 -4.08 5.42
N VAL A 236 -1.39 -4.75 5.88
CA VAL A 236 -0.78 -5.85 5.13
C VAL A 236 -1.79 -6.97 5.00
N ASN A 237 -2.06 -7.39 3.77
CA ASN A 237 -2.96 -8.48 3.42
C ASN A 237 -4.43 -8.29 3.78
N THR A 238 -4.84 -7.08 4.15
CA THR A 238 -6.20 -6.73 4.54
C THR A 238 -6.74 -5.57 3.73
N THR A 239 -6.01 -5.10 2.72
CA THR A 239 -6.38 -3.91 1.96
C THR A 239 -6.24 -4.14 0.46
N ILE A 240 -7.25 -3.73 -0.31
CA ILE A 240 -7.18 -3.63 -1.78
C ILE A 240 -7.40 -2.17 -2.14
N GLN A 241 -6.49 -1.57 -2.89
CA GLN A 241 -6.61 -0.21 -3.38
C GLN A 241 -6.80 -0.21 -4.90
N ILE A 242 -7.80 0.52 -5.38
CA ILE A 242 -8.06 0.76 -6.79
C ILE A 242 -7.81 2.24 -7.07
N ALA A 243 -7.11 2.58 -8.15
CA ALA A 243 -6.86 3.97 -8.53
C ALA A 243 -6.87 4.17 -10.05
N ASP A 244 -7.36 5.30 -10.54
CA ASP A 244 -7.37 5.65 -11.98
C ASP A 244 -6.15 6.46 -12.43
N THR A 245 -5.21 6.70 -11.51
CA THR A 245 -3.99 7.50 -11.75
C THR A 245 -2.82 6.66 -12.26
N GLY A 246 -3.04 5.36 -12.45
CA GLY A 246 -2.00 4.39 -12.75
C GLY A 246 -1.18 3.98 -11.53
N ILE A 247 -0.01 3.38 -11.77
CA ILE A 247 0.85 2.84 -10.71
C ILE A 247 2.31 3.23 -10.90
N SER A 248 3.04 3.41 -9.81
CA SER A 248 4.50 3.57 -9.81
C SER A 248 5.13 2.36 -9.13
N PRO A 249 5.55 1.33 -9.89
CA PRO A 249 5.99 0.07 -9.29
C PRO A 249 7.17 0.28 -8.33
N GLY A 250 7.01 -0.18 -7.09
CA GLY A 250 8.03 -0.09 -6.05
C GLY A 250 8.20 1.28 -5.37
N SER A 251 7.24 2.21 -5.52
CA SER A 251 7.34 3.53 -4.87
C SER A 251 7.40 3.49 -3.35
N GLY A 252 6.65 2.60 -2.70
CA GLY A 252 6.60 2.45 -1.24
C GLY A 252 7.88 1.86 -0.64
N VAL A 253 8.68 1.19 -1.47
CA VAL A 253 9.99 0.63 -1.08
C VAL A 253 11.17 1.50 -1.54
N GLY A 254 10.90 2.70 -2.08
CA GLY A 254 11.92 3.67 -2.48
C GLY A 254 12.49 3.48 -3.89
N ASN A 255 11.97 2.55 -4.68
CA ASN A 255 12.32 2.40 -6.09
C ASN A 255 11.53 3.40 -6.95
N LYS A 256 12.25 4.24 -7.71
CA LYS A 256 11.64 5.14 -8.69
C LYS A 256 11.68 4.50 -10.07
N ARG A 257 10.83 3.49 -10.30
CA ARG A 257 10.58 3.00 -11.67
C ARG A 257 9.69 3.98 -12.41
N LYS A 258 9.72 3.92 -13.75
CA LYS A 258 8.79 4.71 -14.56
C LYS A 258 7.35 4.33 -14.19
N ALA A 259 6.52 5.34 -13.95
CA ALA A 259 5.10 5.12 -13.71
C ALA A 259 4.45 4.47 -14.94
N LEU A 260 3.41 3.66 -14.70
CA LEU A 260 2.50 3.12 -15.69
C LEU A 260 1.19 3.87 -15.54
N ASN A 261 0.95 4.82 -16.44
CA ASN A 261 -0.18 5.72 -16.41
C ASN A 261 -0.55 6.17 -17.83
N LYS A 262 -1.58 7.00 -17.95
CA LYS A 262 -2.06 7.49 -19.25
C LYS A 262 -0.99 8.28 -20.00
N GLU A 263 -0.15 9.04 -19.31
CA GLU A 263 0.93 9.82 -19.91
C GLU A 263 2.02 8.94 -20.54
N THR A 264 2.29 7.78 -19.94
CA THR A 264 3.38 6.88 -20.37
C THR A 264 2.92 5.84 -21.38
N LEU A 265 1.69 5.35 -21.28
CA LEU A 265 1.13 4.31 -22.16
C LEU A 265 0.19 4.86 -23.24
N GLY A 266 -0.30 6.10 -23.10
CA GLY A 266 -1.24 6.72 -24.05
C GLY A 266 -2.70 6.26 -23.90
N VAL A 267 -2.98 5.31 -23.02
CA VAL A 267 -4.30 4.74 -22.74
C VAL A 267 -4.61 4.85 -21.25
N PRO A 268 -5.88 4.98 -20.83
CA PRO A 268 -6.27 4.97 -19.42
C PRO A 268 -5.66 3.77 -18.68
N VAL A 269 -5.14 4.00 -17.46
CA VAL A 269 -4.55 2.96 -16.63
C VAL A 269 -5.20 2.96 -15.26
N ILE A 270 -5.81 1.84 -14.92
CA ILE A 270 -6.35 1.60 -13.59
C ILE A 270 -5.37 0.70 -12.85
N ALA A 271 -4.99 1.10 -11.65
CA ALA A 271 -4.12 0.33 -10.77
C ALA A 271 -4.95 -0.39 -9.71
N ILE A 272 -4.63 -1.65 -9.47
CA ILE A 272 -5.11 -2.44 -8.32
C ILE A 272 -3.88 -2.84 -7.52
N GLY A 273 -3.77 -2.30 -6.32
CA GLY A 273 -2.64 -2.53 -5.43
C GLY A 273 -3.07 -3.19 -4.14
N VAL A 274 -2.33 -4.21 -3.71
CA VAL A 274 -2.57 -4.90 -2.43
C VAL A 274 -1.29 -4.85 -1.62
N PRO A 275 -1.29 -4.30 -0.39
CA PRO A 275 -0.09 -4.31 0.43
C PRO A 275 0.23 -5.70 0.94
N THR A 276 1.40 -6.24 0.60
CA THR A 276 1.80 -7.62 0.96
C THR A 276 3.02 -7.66 1.88
N VAL A 277 3.71 -6.52 2.00
CA VAL A 277 4.89 -6.33 2.83
C VAL A 277 4.85 -4.99 3.56
N VAL A 278 5.62 -4.88 4.62
CA VAL A 278 6.10 -3.59 5.16
C VAL A 278 7.62 -3.61 5.21
N ASP A 279 8.23 -2.44 5.31
CA ASP A 279 9.65 -2.36 5.65
C ASP A 279 9.88 -2.63 7.15
N ALA A 280 11.06 -3.15 7.50
CA ALA A 280 11.42 -3.48 8.87
C ALA A 280 11.43 -2.26 9.82
N THR A 281 11.66 -1.05 9.29
CA THR A 281 11.61 0.18 10.08
C THR A 281 10.16 0.49 10.47
N THR A 282 9.21 0.30 9.56
CA THR A 282 7.78 0.41 9.85
C THR A 282 7.36 -0.59 10.93
N LEU A 283 7.76 -1.86 10.84
CA LEU A 283 7.47 -2.85 11.88
C LEU A 283 8.00 -2.41 13.24
N ALA A 284 9.27 -2.01 13.31
CA ALA A 284 9.90 -1.60 14.56
C ALA A 284 9.23 -0.33 15.13
N ASN A 285 8.86 0.62 14.28
CA ASN A 285 8.17 1.83 14.71
C ASN A 285 6.79 1.51 15.29
N ASP A 286 5.96 0.74 14.58
CA ASP A 286 4.64 0.30 15.05
C ASP A 286 4.76 -0.50 16.36
N THR A 287 5.76 -1.39 16.47
CA THR A 287 6.01 -2.16 17.71
C THR A 287 6.35 -1.26 18.89
N ILE A 288 7.18 -0.22 18.69
CA ILE A 288 7.51 0.73 19.75
C ILE A 288 6.27 1.56 20.13
N ASP A 289 5.42 1.94 19.17
CA ASP A 289 4.17 2.67 19.46
C ASP A 289 3.24 1.82 20.33
N LEU A 290 3.00 0.56 19.94
CA LEU A 290 2.19 -0.39 20.74
C LEU A 290 2.77 -0.62 22.14
N MET A 291 4.09 -0.73 22.25
CA MET A 291 4.77 -0.85 23.53
C MET A 291 4.55 0.39 24.41
N LEU A 292 4.71 1.60 23.86
CA LEU A 292 4.49 2.84 24.60
C LEU A 292 3.05 2.94 25.09
N ASP A 293 2.08 2.57 24.26
CA ASP A 293 0.67 2.57 24.62
C ASP A 293 0.38 1.62 25.79
N ALA A 294 0.84 0.38 25.71
CA ALA A 294 0.73 -0.59 26.80
C ALA A 294 1.39 -0.08 28.09
N MET A 295 2.57 0.54 28.00
CA MET A 295 3.26 1.10 29.16
C MET A 295 2.50 2.28 29.79
N ILE A 296 1.87 3.15 28.98
CA ILE A 296 1.06 4.28 29.46
C ILE A 296 -0.20 3.78 30.18
N GLU A 297 -0.82 2.72 29.67
CA GLU A 297 -2.01 2.10 30.26
C GLU A 297 -1.68 1.42 31.59
N GLU A 298 -0.66 0.57 31.64
CA GLU A 298 -0.33 -0.25 32.81
C GLU A 298 0.46 0.49 33.92
N SER A 299 1.25 1.52 33.57
CA SER A 299 2.20 2.10 34.53
C SER A 299 1.58 3.22 35.38
N ALA A 300 1.48 3.04 36.70
CA ALA A 300 1.09 4.12 37.62
C ALA A 300 2.14 5.25 37.77
N LYS A 301 3.39 5.02 37.36
CA LYS A 301 4.53 5.96 37.42
C LYS A 301 5.25 6.02 36.08
N GLY A 302 5.78 7.18 35.72
CA GLY A 302 6.55 7.35 34.47
C GLY A 302 5.71 7.64 33.22
N LYS A 303 4.39 7.83 33.36
CA LYS A 303 3.50 8.20 32.23
C LYS A 303 3.98 9.43 31.47
N GLU A 304 4.49 10.44 32.19
CA GLU A 304 5.03 11.66 31.56
C GLU A 304 6.19 11.36 30.60
N PHE A 305 7.08 10.42 30.94
CA PHE A 305 8.19 10.03 30.07
C PHE A 305 7.70 9.27 28.83
N TYR A 306 6.76 8.34 28.99
CA TYR A 306 6.20 7.61 27.84
C TYR A 306 5.40 8.54 26.92
N ASN A 307 4.64 9.50 27.48
CA ASN A 307 3.96 10.52 26.70
C ASN A 307 4.95 11.39 25.93
N MET A 308 6.07 11.81 26.55
CA MET A 308 7.12 12.55 25.85
C MET A 308 7.72 11.75 24.68
N LEU A 309 7.93 10.45 24.84
CA LEU A 309 8.40 9.58 23.75
C LEU A 309 7.35 9.41 22.64
N LYS A 310 6.07 9.38 23.01
CA LYS A 310 4.94 9.28 22.07
C LYS A 310 4.71 10.60 21.30
N GLU A 311 5.08 11.73 21.89
CA GLU A 311 5.02 13.05 21.25
C GLU A 311 6.11 13.24 20.17
N ILE A 312 7.15 12.40 20.16
CA ILE A 312 8.13 12.40 19.07
C ILE A 312 7.40 12.09 17.76
N ASN A 313 7.64 12.90 16.74
CA ASN A 313 7.03 12.72 15.43
C ASN A 313 7.36 11.32 14.88
N ARG A 314 6.32 10.59 14.44
CA ARG A 314 6.45 9.23 13.89
C ARG A 314 7.47 9.14 12.75
N GLU A 315 7.59 10.16 11.91
CA GLU A 315 8.56 10.20 10.82
C GLU A 315 10.00 10.40 11.32
N GLU A 316 10.22 11.23 12.34
CA GLU A 316 11.53 11.39 12.97
C GLU A 316 11.97 10.08 13.63
N LYS A 317 11.06 9.45 14.37
CA LYS A 317 11.26 8.12 14.95
C LYS A 317 11.57 7.08 13.86
N HIS A 318 10.86 7.10 12.73
CA HIS A 318 11.12 6.21 11.60
C HIS A 318 12.54 6.42 11.05
N LEU A 319 12.97 7.66 10.83
CA LEU A 319 14.33 7.96 10.35
C LEU A 319 15.41 7.47 11.32
N LEU A 320 15.22 7.67 12.62
CA LEU A 320 16.15 7.18 13.65
C LEU A 320 16.25 5.65 13.65
N ILE A 321 15.11 4.96 13.61
CA ILE A 321 15.08 3.49 13.54
C ILE A 321 15.76 3.01 12.26
N LYS A 322 15.51 3.67 11.12
CA LYS A 322 16.14 3.30 9.85
C LYS A 322 17.66 3.41 9.92
N GLN A 323 18.17 4.50 10.50
CA GLN A 323 19.62 4.69 10.67
C GLN A 323 20.25 3.63 11.59
N ILE A 324 19.50 3.16 12.60
CA ILE A 324 19.95 2.10 13.51
C ILE A 324 19.96 0.74 12.83
N LEU A 325 18.91 0.41 12.05
CA LEU A 325 18.74 -0.91 11.44
C LEU A 325 19.54 -1.11 10.15
N HIS A 326 19.63 -0.09 9.30
CA HIS A 326 20.24 -0.20 7.97
C HIS A 326 21.67 -0.79 7.96
N PRO A 327 22.58 -0.48 8.92
CA PRO A 327 23.91 -1.10 8.96
C PRO A 327 23.90 -2.62 9.19
N TYR A 328 22.82 -3.18 9.75
CA TYR A 328 22.74 -4.59 10.11
C TYR A 328 21.91 -5.40 9.12
N VAL A 329 20.81 -4.84 8.62
CA VAL A 329 19.83 -5.57 7.79
C VAL A 329 19.59 -4.95 6.41
N GLY A 330 20.16 -3.77 6.12
CA GLY A 330 19.90 -3.04 4.88
C GLY A 330 18.43 -2.71 4.68
N ASP A 331 17.96 -2.79 3.44
CA ASP A 331 16.54 -2.66 3.08
C ASP A 331 15.83 -4.02 3.26
N LEU A 332 15.36 -4.27 4.48
CA LEU A 332 14.63 -5.49 4.84
C LEU A 332 13.11 -5.28 4.73
N MET A 333 12.44 -6.16 4.00
CA MET A 333 10.98 -6.27 3.96
C MET A 333 10.50 -7.40 4.86
N VAL A 334 9.34 -7.21 5.49
CA VAL A 334 8.71 -8.16 6.40
C VAL A 334 7.31 -8.47 5.91
N THR A 335 6.94 -9.74 5.97
CA THR A 335 5.62 -10.25 5.60
C THR A 335 5.22 -11.39 6.55
N PRO A 336 3.92 -11.65 6.75
CA PRO A 336 3.47 -12.79 7.55
C PRO A 336 3.99 -14.14 7.03
N LYS A 337 4.13 -15.11 7.93
CA LYS A 337 4.62 -16.46 7.60
C LYS A 337 3.76 -17.18 6.55
N GLU A 338 2.45 -17.00 6.60
CA GLU A 338 1.46 -17.66 5.74
C GLU A 338 1.09 -16.80 4.52
N VAL A 339 2.01 -15.94 4.07
CA VAL A 339 1.78 -15.03 2.94
C VAL A 339 1.43 -15.79 1.65
N ASP A 340 1.93 -17.00 1.46
CA ASP A 340 1.60 -17.85 0.32
C ASP A 340 0.10 -18.15 0.20
N LEU A 341 -0.53 -18.53 1.31
CA LEU A 341 -1.96 -18.82 1.39
C LEU A 341 -2.79 -17.55 1.19
N ILE A 342 -2.37 -16.47 1.82
CA ILE A 342 -3.03 -15.18 1.73
C ILE A 342 -2.99 -14.63 0.31
N ILE A 343 -1.82 -14.64 -0.34
CA ILE A 343 -1.68 -14.18 -1.73
C ILE A 343 -2.54 -15.03 -2.65
N ASN A 344 -2.65 -16.33 -2.38
CA ASN A 344 -3.56 -17.20 -3.12
C ASN A 344 -5.02 -16.77 -2.95
N ASP A 345 -5.48 -16.56 -1.73
CA ASP A 345 -6.86 -16.13 -1.42
C ASP A 345 -7.17 -14.75 -2.04
N ILE A 346 -6.28 -13.77 -1.89
CA ILE A 346 -6.46 -12.43 -2.48
C ILE A 346 -6.41 -12.51 -4.01
N SER A 347 -5.57 -13.36 -4.60
CA SER A 347 -5.52 -13.51 -6.06
C SER A 347 -6.82 -14.03 -6.64
N VAL A 348 -7.53 -14.91 -5.93
CA VAL A 348 -8.87 -15.39 -6.31
C VAL A 348 -9.87 -14.25 -6.23
N VAL A 349 -9.88 -13.50 -5.13
CA VAL A 349 -10.80 -12.37 -4.92
C VAL A 349 -10.62 -11.31 -6.01
N VAL A 350 -9.38 -10.91 -6.29
CA VAL A 350 -9.05 -9.90 -7.30
C VAL A 350 -9.41 -10.41 -8.71
N ALA A 351 -9.09 -11.66 -9.04
CA ALA A 351 -9.44 -12.24 -10.34
C ALA A 351 -10.95 -12.33 -10.53
N ASN A 352 -11.69 -12.81 -9.53
CA ASN A 352 -13.14 -12.89 -9.56
C ASN A 352 -13.79 -11.50 -9.65
N GLY A 353 -13.28 -10.52 -8.89
CA GLY A 353 -13.73 -9.14 -8.98
C GLY A 353 -13.53 -8.55 -10.38
N LEU A 354 -12.38 -8.83 -11.01
CA LEU A 354 -12.12 -8.44 -12.40
C LEU A 354 -13.04 -9.14 -13.40
N ASN A 355 -13.25 -10.45 -13.26
CA ASN A 355 -14.13 -11.22 -14.13
C ASN A 355 -15.58 -10.68 -14.06
N ILE A 356 -16.11 -10.44 -12.85
CA ILE A 356 -17.45 -9.85 -12.67
C ILE A 356 -17.53 -8.43 -13.23
N ALA A 357 -16.49 -7.62 -13.04
CA ALA A 357 -16.49 -6.23 -13.49
C ALA A 357 -16.44 -6.11 -15.01
N LEU A 358 -15.60 -6.94 -15.66
CA LEU A 358 -15.34 -6.89 -17.09
C LEU A 358 -16.38 -7.67 -17.90
N HIS A 359 -17.05 -8.66 -17.31
CA HIS A 359 -18.06 -9.49 -17.97
C HIS A 359 -19.42 -9.38 -17.26
N PRO A 360 -20.16 -8.28 -17.45
CA PRO A 360 -21.37 -7.97 -16.67
C PRO A 360 -22.53 -8.97 -16.81
N GLY A 361 -22.43 -9.92 -17.74
CA GLY A 361 -23.41 -10.99 -17.95
C GLY A 361 -23.02 -12.38 -17.41
N ILE A 362 -21.78 -12.54 -16.94
CA ILE A 362 -21.25 -13.84 -16.52
C ILE A 362 -21.24 -13.91 -15.00
N ASP A 363 -21.90 -14.93 -14.46
CA ASP A 363 -21.84 -15.24 -13.03
C ASP A 363 -20.56 -16.00 -12.69
N LEU A 364 -20.14 -15.98 -11.42
CA LEU A 364 -18.93 -16.68 -10.95
C LEU A 364 -18.98 -18.19 -11.24
N SER A 365 -20.18 -18.77 -11.24
CA SER A 365 -20.39 -20.18 -11.60
C SER A 365 -19.99 -20.48 -13.06
N ASP A 366 -20.14 -19.51 -13.96
CA ASP A 366 -19.79 -19.63 -15.38
C ASP A 366 -18.31 -19.34 -15.65
N VAL A 367 -17.65 -18.49 -14.84
CA VAL A 367 -16.20 -18.23 -14.93
C VAL A 367 -15.38 -19.53 -14.91
N ASN A 368 -15.76 -20.48 -14.06
CA ASN A 368 -15.08 -21.77 -13.94
C ASN A 368 -15.12 -22.61 -15.24
N ARG A 369 -16.07 -22.37 -16.16
CA ARG A 369 -16.15 -23.06 -17.46
C ARG A 369 -15.11 -22.56 -18.47
N TYR A 370 -14.59 -21.34 -18.27
CA TYR A 370 -13.66 -20.70 -19.20
C TYR A 370 -12.22 -20.66 -18.69
N VAL A 371 -12.01 -20.84 -17.38
CA VAL A 371 -10.68 -20.77 -16.73
C VAL A 371 -10.02 -22.16 -16.58
N ASN A 372 -10.76 -23.26 -16.78
CA ASN A 372 -10.24 -24.64 -16.66
C ASN A 372 -10.48 -25.50 -17.91
#